data_AF-A0A0B8QH38-F1
#
_entry.id   AF-A0A0B8QH38-F1
#
_cell.length_a   1.000
_cell.length_b   1.000
_cell.length_c   1.000
_cell.angle_alpha   90.00
_cell.angle_beta   90.00
_cell.angle_gamma   90.00
#
_symmetry.space_group_name_H-M   'P 1'
#
loop_
_entity.id
_entity.type
_entity.pdbx_description
1 polymer ?
#
loop_
_entity_poly.entity_id
_entity_poly.type
_entity_poly.pdbx_seq_one_letter_code
_entity_poly.pdbx_strand_id
1 'polypeptide(L)'
;MVGIGEGAHCGGAGTQYFIGDFDGERFTNHNHPEEVLWLDFGRDYYATQSFSDIPVEDGRRIVSTWMSNHQYSLELPTKEFRSSMAMPRELFLFESIAGLRVGQRLVKELDSALQLDTQHLEQTKAQGMQLFAQGSVLKASMDVMLADGQTLSISLFKDAEIQFELTQVKKGIEVRSIRKGQFDSARIDEHYPHDYSVVVPAGDELHLEILVDAGSVEFLINRGEFSFTNLAFAQDTEASCLLEVNQGELHLQNLTTKSLAGEEEQ
;
A
#
# COMPACT_ATOMS: atom_id res chain seq x y z
N MET A 1 9.56 15.77 -4.51
CA MET A 1 9.15 14.46 -5.07
C MET A 1 9.39 14.50 -6.56
N VAL A 2 9.77 13.39 -7.18
CA VAL A 2 9.99 13.28 -8.62
C VAL A 2 9.40 11.95 -9.09
N GLY A 3 8.55 12.00 -10.11
CA GLY A 3 8.14 10.79 -10.82
C GLY A 3 9.22 10.39 -11.83
N ILE A 4 9.60 9.11 -11.83
CA ILE A 4 10.40 8.52 -12.91
C ILE A 4 9.52 7.61 -13.77
N GLY A 5 9.62 7.72 -15.09
CA GLY A 5 8.79 6.94 -16.01
C GLY A 5 9.26 5.50 -16.23
N GLU A 6 10.53 5.23 -15.90
CA GLU A 6 11.18 3.92 -15.99
C GLU A 6 12.29 3.85 -14.93
N GLY A 7 12.65 2.63 -14.48
CA GLY A 7 13.72 2.40 -13.52
C GLY A 7 13.29 2.34 -12.06
N ALA A 8 11.99 2.21 -11.77
CA ALA A 8 11.51 1.89 -10.43
C ALA A 8 12.10 0.56 -9.93
N HIS A 9 12.28 0.42 -8.61
CA HIS A 9 12.81 -0.80 -8.00
C HIS A 9 11.99 -2.05 -8.33
N CYS A 10 10.69 -1.85 -8.58
CA CYS A 10 9.72 -2.88 -8.94
C CYS A 10 9.40 -2.93 -10.45
N GLY A 11 10.09 -2.13 -11.27
CA GLY A 11 9.91 -2.05 -12.73
C GLY A 11 8.95 -0.94 -13.18
N GLY A 12 9.28 -0.31 -14.31
CA GLY A 12 8.47 0.76 -14.89
C GLY A 12 8.53 2.05 -14.07
N ALA A 13 7.37 2.69 -13.92
CA ALA A 13 7.25 4.01 -13.30
C ALA A 13 7.21 3.94 -11.76
N GLY A 14 7.62 5.02 -11.09
CA GLY A 14 7.56 5.14 -9.64
C GLY A 14 7.83 6.56 -9.14
N THR A 15 7.60 6.81 -7.85
CA THR A 15 7.80 8.12 -7.23
C THR A 15 8.96 8.09 -6.24
N GLN A 16 9.96 8.95 -6.48
CA GLN A 16 11.07 9.21 -5.56
C GLN A 16 10.87 10.51 -4.79
N TYR A 17 11.59 10.66 -3.68
CA TYR A 17 11.69 11.94 -2.97
C TYR A 17 13.12 12.24 -2.53
N PHE A 18 13.34 13.51 -2.20
CA PHE A 18 14.60 14.02 -1.68
C PHE A 18 14.28 14.91 -0.49
N ILE A 19 15.11 14.83 0.55
CA ILE A 19 15.04 15.69 1.73
C ILE A 19 16.26 16.59 1.67
N GLY A 20 16.06 17.89 1.85
CA GLY A 20 17.10 18.86 1.65
C GLY A 20 16.65 20.28 1.95
N ASP A 21 17.59 21.21 1.79
CA ASP A 21 17.35 22.65 1.90
C ASP A 21 17.23 23.28 0.52
N PHE A 22 16.37 24.29 0.42
CA PHE A 22 16.24 25.12 -0.78
C PHE A 22 16.46 26.59 -0.42
N ASP A 23 17.45 27.22 -1.06
CA ASP A 23 17.83 28.62 -0.77
C ASP A 23 17.10 29.64 -1.67
N GLY A 24 16.19 29.18 -2.54
CA GLY A 24 15.51 29.99 -3.55
C GLY A 24 16.03 29.78 -4.98
N GLU A 25 17.24 29.23 -5.14
CA GLU A 25 17.85 28.95 -6.45
C GLU A 25 18.32 27.50 -6.57
N ARG A 26 18.91 26.96 -5.51
CA ARG A 26 19.53 25.63 -5.48
C ARG A 26 18.96 24.78 -4.36
N PHE A 27 18.63 23.54 -4.71
CA PHE A 27 18.33 22.48 -3.75
C PHE A 27 19.62 21.75 -3.34
N THR A 28 19.82 21.57 -2.04
CA THR A 28 20.92 20.78 -1.47
C THR A 28 20.36 19.53 -0.80
N ASN A 29 20.59 18.37 -1.40
CA ASN A 29 20.17 17.08 -0.86
C ASN A 29 20.94 16.75 0.42
N HIS A 30 20.23 16.35 1.47
CA HIS A 30 20.83 15.88 2.73
C HIS A 30 21.40 14.47 2.61
N ASN A 31 20.91 13.67 1.67
CA ASN A 31 21.37 12.31 1.44
C ASN A 31 22.47 12.25 0.37
N HIS A 32 23.24 11.15 0.37
CA HIS A 32 24.21 10.88 -0.69
C HIS A 32 23.50 10.82 -2.07
N PRO A 33 24.11 11.31 -3.17
CA PRO A 33 23.45 11.32 -4.48
C PRO A 33 23.03 9.94 -5.02
N GLU A 34 23.67 8.87 -4.54
CA GLU A 34 23.34 7.48 -4.91
C GLU A 34 22.25 6.86 -4.01
N GLU A 35 21.87 7.53 -2.93
CA GLU A 35 20.76 7.08 -2.07
C GLU A 35 19.43 7.39 -2.77
N VAL A 36 18.68 6.35 -3.10
CA VAL A 36 17.35 6.47 -3.72
C VAL A 36 16.28 6.23 -2.67
N LEU A 37 15.46 7.25 -2.44
CA LEU A 37 14.33 7.17 -1.50
C LEU A 37 13.01 7.08 -2.29
N TRP A 38 12.30 5.97 -2.12
CA TRP A 38 10.99 5.73 -2.73
C TRP A 38 9.88 6.19 -1.82
N LEU A 39 8.89 6.89 -2.38
CA LEU A 39 7.72 7.32 -1.65
C LEU A 39 6.72 6.17 -1.44
N ASP A 40 6.71 5.21 -2.36
CA ASP A 40 5.87 4.01 -2.33
C ASP A 40 6.62 2.84 -2.97
N PHE A 41 6.42 1.64 -2.43
CA PHE A 41 7.09 0.42 -2.87
C PHE A 41 6.25 -0.45 -3.81
N GLY A 42 4.98 -0.10 -4.05
CA GLY A 42 4.07 -0.75 -4.98
C GLY A 42 4.35 -0.40 -6.45
N ARG A 43 3.64 -1.05 -7.38
CA ARG A 43 3.82 -0.87 -8.83
C ARG A 43 3.07 0.33 -9.40
N ASP A 44 2.06 0.83 -8.71
CA ASP A 44 1.07 1.76 -9.25
C ASP A 44 1.03 3.08 -8.46
N TYR A 45 2.16 3.75 -8.31
CA TYR A 45 2.25 5.01 -7.55
C TYR A 45 3.14 6.05 -8.26
N TYR A 46 2.58 6.72 -9.27
CA TYR A 46 3.34 7.60 -10.16
C TYR A 46 2.71 8.98 -10.35
N ALA A 47 3.51 9.95 -10.81
CA ALA A 47 3.11 11.34 -11.05
C ALA A 47 2.50 12.04 -9.82
N THR A 48 3.02 11.72 -8.63
CA THR A 48 2.59 12.32 -7.35
C THR A 48 2.74 13.83 -7.36
N GLN A 49 1.66 14.54 -7.02
CA GLN A 49 1.66 15.99 -6.84
C GLN A 49 1.05 16.38 -5.50
N SER A 50 1.58 17.41 -4.87
CA SER A 50 0.99 17.99 -3.67
C SER A 50 0.05 19.15 -3.99
N PHE A 51 -1.03 19.29 -3.23
CA PHE A 51 -1.86 20.48 -3.26
C PHE A 51 -1.07 21.70 -2.74
N SER A 52 -1.15 22.80 -3.48
CA SER A 52 -0.66 24.12 -3.05
C SER A 52 -1.74 24.88 -2.28
N ASP A 53 -1.35 25.93 -1.57
CA ASP A 53 -2.26 26.87 -0.90
C ASP A 53 -3.25 26.22 0.09
N ILE A 54 -2.86 25.10 0.71
CA ILE A 54 -3.59 24.54 1.86
C ILE A 54 -3.63 25.60 2.98
N PRO A 55 -4.80 25.92 3.55
CA PRO A 55 -4.91 26.90 4.62
C PRO A 55 -4.03 26.57 5.83
N VAL A 56 -3.52 27.61 6.51
CA VAL A 56 -2.59 27.46 7.64
C VAL A 56 -3.21 26.68 8.79
N GLU A 57 -4.53 26.82 8.99
CA GLU A 57 -5.29 26.09 10.00
C GLU A 57 -5.40 24.58 9.75
N ASP A 58 -5.26 24.13 8.49
CA ASP A 58 -5.15 22.72 8.15
C ASP A 58 -3.69 22.27 8.27
N GLY A 59 -2.79 23.00 7.62
CA GLY A 59 -1.34 22.83 7.73
C GLY A 59 -0.77 21.51 7.18
N ARG A 60 -1.60 20.58 6.71
CA ARG A 60 -1.14 19.29 6.16
C ARG A 60 -0.47 19.48 4.80
N ARG A 61 0.35 18.49 4.42
CA ARG A 61 0.84 18.32 3.05
C ARG A 61 0.10 17.15 2.41
N ILE A 62 -0.95 17.44 1.64
CA ILE A 62 -1.75 16.40 0.98
C ILE A 62 -1.26 16.19 -0.45
N VAL A 63 -1.16 14.94 -0.88
CA VAL A 63 -0.80 14.55 -2.25
C VAL A 63 -1.91 13.77 -2.94
N SER A 64 -1.91 13.86 -4.27
CA SER A 64 -2.69 13.03 -5.18
C SER A 64 -1.75 12.40 -6.20
N THR A 65 -1.99 11.11 -6.50
CA THR A 65 -1.05 10.28 -7.25
C THR A 65 -1.81 9.44 -8.26
N TRP A 66 -1.29 9.33 -9.48
CA TRP A 66 -1.86 8.47 -10.50
C TRP A 66 -1.57 7.00 -10.16
N MET A 67 -2.63 6.22 -9.99
CA MET A 67 -2.52 4.80 -9.64
C MET A 67 -2.43 3.96 -10.92
N SER A 68 -1.25 3.94 -11.51
CA SER A 68 -0.93 3.11 -12.67
C SER A 68 0.57 3.04 -12.93
N ASN A 69 0.95 2.27 -13.94
CA ASN A 69 2.33 2.15 -14.41
C ASN A 69 2.39 2.25 -15.93
N HIS A 70 3.34 3.02 -16.45
CA HIS A 70 3.53 3.21 -17.89
C HIS A 70 3.68 1.89 -18.65
N GLN A 71 4.21 0.84 -18.03
CA GLN A 71 4.43 -0.46 -18.67
C GLN A 71 3.15 -1.16 -19.15
N TYR A 72 1.99 -0.86 -18.56
CA TYR A 72 0.72 -1.51 -18.90
C TYR A 72 -0.49 -0.59 -18.90
N SER A 73 -0.33 0.70 -18.57
CA SER A 73 -1.45 1.64 -18.37
C SER A 73 -2.44 1.73 -19.54
N LEU A 74 -2.00 1.45 -20.78
CA LEU A 74 -2.85 1.52 -21.99
C LEU A 74 -3.68 0.25 -22.25
N GLU A 75 -3.39 -0.84 -21.55
CA GLU A 75 -3.95 -2.18 -21.78
C GLU A 75 -4.77 -2.69 -20.60
N LEU A 76 -4.99 -1.86 -19.58
CA LEU A 76 -5.82 -2.20 -18.43
C LEU A 76 -7.23 -2.61 -18.88
N PRO A 77 -7.85 -3.64 -18.26
CA PRO A 77 -9.13 -4.24 -18.69
C PRO A 77 -10.36 -3.39 -18.31
N THR A 78 -10.21 -2.08 -18.18
CA THR A 78 -11.31 -1.14 -17.94
C THR A 78 -11.95 -0.71 -19.26
N LYS A 79 -13.29 -0.59 -19.31
CA LYS A 79 -14.04 -0.30 -20.54
C LYS A 79 -14.35 1.20 -20.72
N GLU A 80 -15.10 1.77 -19.78
CA GLU A 80 -15.66 3.13 -19.91
C GLU A 80 -14.71 4.24 -19.43
N PHE A 81 -13.73 3.87 -18.60
CA PHE A 81 -12.69 4.76 -18.11
C PHE A 81 -11.35 4.02 -18.13
N ARG A 82 -10.27 4.73 -17.82
CA ARG A 82 -8.94 4.12 -17.65
C ARG A 82 -8.16 4.87 -16.60
N SER A 83 -7.65 4.11 -15.64
CA SER A 83 -6.95 4.58 -14.43
C SER A 83 -7.85 5.24 -13.39
N SER A 84 -7.30 5.34 -12.19
CA SER A 84 -7.81 6.11 -11.06
C SER A 84 -6.65 6.84 -10.37
N MET A 85 -6.97 7.70 -9.41
CA MET A 85 -5.97 8.22 -8.46
C MET A 85 -5.91 7.28 -7.26
N ALA A 86 -4.73 7.16 -6.65
CA ALA A 86 -4.61 6.54 -5.33
C ALA A 86 -5.36 7.41 -4.29
N MET A 87 -5.76 6.81 -3.16
CA MET A 87 -6.37 7.55 -2.07
C MET A 87 -5.45 8.72 -1.66
N PRO A 88 -5.98 9.96 -1.55
CA PRO A 88 -5.16 11.10 -1.17
C PRO A 88 -4.39 10.82 0.13
N ARG A 89 -3.12 11.22 0.16
CA ARG A 89 -2.22 10.94 1.28
C ARG A 89 -1.75 12.21 1.96
N GLU A 90 -1.69 12.19 3.28
CA GLU A 90 -0.98 13.19 4.07
C GLU A 90 0.49 12.77 4.21
N LEU A 91 1.42 13.62 3.78
CA LEU A 91 2.85 13.41 3.97
C LEU A 91 3.30 13.94 5.31
N PHE A 92 4.17 13.19 5.98
CA PHE A 92 4.84 13.60 7.21
C PHE A 92 6.31 13.21 7.18
N LEU A 93 7.13 13.88 7.98
CA LEU A 93 8.51 13.51 8.21
C LEU A 93 8.64 12.69 9.49
N PHE A 94 9.51 11.68 9.48
CA PHE A 94 9.84 10.89 10.65
C PHE A 94 11.32 10.54 10.68
N GLU A 95 11.87 10.33 11.88
CA GLU A 95 13.24 9.88 12.06
C GLU A 95 13.32 8.36 11.97
N SER A 96 14.13 7.85 11.06
CA SER A 96 14.45 6.43 10.94
C SER A 96 15.89 6.16 11.37
N ILE A 97 16.27 4.88 11.49
CA ILE A 97 17.68 4.50 11.72
C ILE A 97 18.63 4.99 10.63
N ALA A 98 18.12 5.29 9.44
CA ALA A 98 18.88 5.80 8.30
C ALA A 98 18.75 7.33 8.14
N GLY A 99 18.19 8.01 9.15
CA GLY A 99 17.94 9.45 9.18
C GLY A 99 16.50 9.81 8.82
N LEU A 100 16.26 11.10 8.59
CA LEU A 100 14.95 11.65 8.27
C LEU A 100 14.36 11.01 7.00
N ARG A 101 13.09 10.63 7.03
CA ARG A 101 12.34 10.00 5.91
C ARG A 101 10.96 10.62 5.78
N VAL A 102 10.34 10.42 4.62
CA VAL A 102 8.94 10.80 4.35
C VAL A 102 8.06 9.57 4.51
N GLY A 103 7.01 9.70 5.32
CA GLY A 103 5.92 8.75 5.43
C GLY A 103 4.62 9.32 4.89
N GLN A 104 3.61 8.47 4.73
CA GLN A 104 2.32 8.79 4.13
C GLN A 104 1.15 8.21 4.94
N ARG A 105 0.11 8.99 5.25
CA ARG A 105 -1.12 8.50 5.89
C ARG A 105 -2.31 8.63 4.97
N LEU A 106 -3.28 7.73 5.09
CA LEU A 106 -4.61 7.97 4.52
C LEU A 106 -5.18 9.26 5.11
N VAL A 107 -5.80 10.10 4.28
CA VAL A 107 -6.44 11.32 4.77
C VAL A 107 -7.58 11.00 5.75
N LYS A 108 -7.69 11.78 6.83
CA LYS A 108 -8.72 11.58 7.88
C LYS A 108 -10.15 11.71 7.33
N GLU A 109 -10.34 12.44 6.23
CA GLU A 109 -11.63 12.57 5.55
C GLU A 109 -12.20 11.21 5.12
N LEU A 110 -11.32 10.24 4.81
CA LEU A 110 -11.73 8.86 4.50
C LEU A 110 -12.54 8.24 5.64
N ASP A 111 -12.20 8.53 6.91
CA ASP A 111 -12.91 7.95 8.05
C ASP A 111 -14.37 8.43 8.16
N SER A 112 -14.76 9.52 7.49
CA SER A 112 -16.15 9.99 7.43
C SER A 112 -16.99 9.26 6.37
N ALA A 113 -16.34 8.70 5.34
CA ALA A 113 -16.98 7.90 4.31
C ALA A 113 -17.13 6.42 4.72
N LEU A 114 -16.39 6.01 5.75
CA LEU A 114 -16.36 4.63 6.21
C LEU A 114 -17.13 4.49 7.53
N GLN A 115 -17.81 3.36 7.70
CA GLN A 115 -18.42 2.98 8.97
C GLN A 115 -17.69 1.78 9.57
N LEU A 116 -17.72 1.66 10.90
CA LEU A 116 -17.16 0.50 11.58
C LEU A 116 -17.87 -0.75 11.06
N ASP A 117 -17.11 -1.68 10.49
CA ASP A 117 -17.63 -2.98 10.11
C ASP A 117 -17.45 -3.91 11.30
N THR A 118 -18.55 -4.18 11.99
CA THR A 118 -18.57 -5.01 13.19
C THR A 118 -18.76 -6.50 12.89
N GLN A 119 -18.78 -6.92 11.62
CA GLN A 119 -19.17 -8.27 11.23
C GLN A 119 -18.05 -9.14 10.63
N HIS A 120 -18.18 -10.46 10.90
CA HIS A 120 -17.39 -11.62 10.44
C HIS A 120 -15.86 -11.54 10.51
N LEU A 121 -15.34 -11.51 11.75
CA LEU A 121 -14.00 -12.06 12.03
C LEU A 121 -14.13 -13.58 12.15
N GLU A 122 -13.62 -14.29 11.15
CA GLU A 122 -13.53 -15.76 11.23
C GLU A 122 -12.10 -16.16 11.53
N GLN A 123 -11.88 -16.61 12.77
CA GLN A 123 -10.65 -17.30 13.11
C GLN A 123 -10.68 -18.64 12.37
N THR A 124 -9.94 -18.73 11.26
CA THR A 124 -9.89 -19.96 10.46
C THR A 124 -9.16 -21.07 11.23
N LYS A 125 -8.07 -20.72 11.95
CA LYS A 125 -7.28 -21.55 12.90
C LYS A 125 -6.50 -20.66 13.90
N ALA A 126 -5.72 -21.24 14.81
CA ALA A 126 -4.72 -20.49 15.59
C ALA A 126 -3.69 -19.74 14.71
N GLN A 127 -3.56 -20.15 13.45
CA GLN A 127 -2.62 -19.62 12.46
C GLN A 127 -3.23 -18.64 11.47
N GLY A 128 -4.54 -18.35 11.54
CA GLY A 128 -5.17 -17.52 10.51
C GLY A 128 -6.43 -16.80 10.94
N MET A 129 -6.67 -15.67 10.27
CA MET A 129 -7.82 -14.79 10.45
C MET A 129 -8.31 -14.34 9.08
N GLN A 130 -9.59 -14.58 8.78
CA GLN A 130 -10.24 -14.09 7.58
C GLN A 130 -11.09 -12.86 7.93
N LEU A 131 -10.93 -11.82 7.13
CA LEU A 131 -11.71 -10.58 7.17
C LEU A 131 -12.55 -10.50 5.90
N PHE A 132 -13.81 -10.14 6.07
CA PHE A 132 -14.75 -9.86 4.98
C PHE A 132 -15.26 -8.43 5.12
N ALA A 133 -15.51 -7.76 4.01
CA ALA A 133 -16.32 -6.55 4.00
C ALA A 133 -17.70 -6.83 3.41
N GLN A 134 -18.69 -6.05 3.85
CA GLN A 134 -19.93 -5.89 3.09
C GLN A 134 -19.63 -4.97 1.89
N GLY A 135 -19.46 -5.57 0.71
CA GLY A 135 -19.25 -4.86 -0.55
C GLY A 135 -17.82 -4.87 -1.05
N SER A 136 -17.47 -3.83 -1.82
CA SER A 136 -16.22 -3.77 -2.58
C SER A 136 -15.08 -3.03 -1.87
N VAL A 137 -15.37 -2.45 -0.69
CA VAL A 137 -14.42 -1.64 0.07
C VAL A 137 -14.17 -2.24 1.46
N LEU A 138 -12.90 -2.49 1.78
CA LEU A 138 -12.43 -2.89 3.10
C LEU A 138 -11.27 -2.00 3.54
N LYS A 139 -11.40 -1.34 4.69
CA LYS A 139 -10.26 -0.76 5.42
C LYS A 139 -10.01 -1.57 6.68
N ALA A 140 -8.88 -2.25 6.77
CA ALA A 140 -8.45 -2.99 7.96
C ALA A 140 -7.25 -2.30 8.61
N SER A 141 -7.24 -2.19 9.94
CA SER A 141 -6.11 -1.69 10.73
C SER A 141 -5.86 -2.66 11.88
N MET A 142 -4.61 -3.02 12.14
CA MET A 142 -4.25 -4.01 13.16
C MET A 142 -2.79 -3.88 13.59
N ASP A 143 -2.50 -4.37 14.78
CA ASP A 143 -1.14 -4.59 15.26
C ASP A 143 -0.81 -6.09 15.15
N VAL A 144 0.36 -6.40 14.62
CA VAL A 144 0.89 -7.77 14.47
C VAL A 144 2.23 -7.88 15.17
N MET A 145 2.45 -8.97 15.88
CA MET A 145 3.78 -9.35 16.39
C MET A 145 4.27 -10.60 15.66
N LEU A 146 5.40 -10.48 14.96
CA LEU A 146 6.04 -11.60 14.28
C LEU A 146 7.06 -12.29 15.20
N ALA A 147 6.95 -13.61 15.33
CA ALA A 147 7.97 -14.42 15.97
C ALA A 147 9.17 -14.69 15.04
N ASP A 148 10.31 -15.09 15.60
CA ASP A 148 11.51 -15.42 14.82
C ASP A 148 11.23 -16.54 13.79
N GLY A 149 11.62 -16.28 12.53
CA GLY A 149 11.36 -17.16 11.40
C GLY A 149 9.89 -17.28 10.97
N GLN A 150 8.96 -16.55 11.60
CA GLN A 150 7.56 -16.51 11.18
C GLN A 150 7.39 -15.61 9.95
N THR A 151 6.53 -16.05 9.04
CA THR A 151 6.08 -15.27 7.89
C THR A 151 4.59 -15.05 8.02
N LEU A 152 4.16 -13.80 8.00
CA LEU A 152 2.75 -13.43 7.82
C LEU A 152 2.46 -13.32 6.33
N SER A 153 1.51 -14.09 5.84
CA SER A 153 0.91 -13.97 4.52
C SER A 153 -0.41 -13.20 4.62
N ILE A 154 -0.60 -12.23 3.73
CA ILE A 154 -1.80 -11.41 3.59
C ILE A 154 -2.31 -11.64 2.17
N SER A 155 -3.40 -12.37 1.99
CA SER A 155 -4.02 -12.61 0.69
C SER A 155 -5.29 -11.79 0.53
N LEU A 156 -5.41 -11.06 -0.57
CA LEU A 156 -6.49 -10.11 -0.82
C LEU A 156 -7.33 -10.57 -2.00
N PHE A 157 -8.64 -10.32 -1.90
CA PHE A 157 -9.67 -10.91 -2.78
C PHE A 157 -9.75 -12.43 -2.66
N LYS A 158 -10.88 -13.03 -3.05
CA LYS A 158 -11.09 -14.48 -2.88
C LYS A 158 -10.18 -15.34 -3.76
N ASP A 159 -9.74 -14.80 -4.89
CA ASP A 159 -8.80 -15.45 -5.81
C ASP A 159 -7.32 -15.21 -5.44
N ALA A 160 -7.06 -14.48 -4.35
CA ALA A 160 -5.72 -14.13 -3.88
C ALA A 160 -4.88 -13.52 -5.02
N GLU A 161 -5.47 -12.60 -5.78
CA GLU A 161 -4.78 -11.90 -6.87
C GLU A 161 -3.58 -11.13 -6.32
N ILE A 162 -3.76 -10.40 -5.22
CA ILE A 162 -2.70 -9.67 -4.52
C ILE A 162 -2.37 -10.39 -3.23
N GLN A 163 -1.08 -10.62 -3.01
CA GLN A 163 -0.56 -11.19 -1.77
C GLN A 163 0.65 -10.41 -1.28
N PHE A 164 0.73 -10.20 0.02
CA PHE A 164 1.94 -9.74 0.68
C PHE A 164 2.46 -10.81 1.63
N GLU A 165 3.77 -10.99 1.69
CA GLU A 165 4.42 -11.82 2.70
C GLU A 165 5.39 -10.97 3.51
N LEU A 166 5.26 -10.96 4.83
CA LEU A 166 6.11 -10.23 5.76
C LEU A 166 6.90 -11.24 6.58
N THR A 167 8.23 -11.25 6.39
CA THR A 167 9.13 -12.18 7.09
C THR A 167 10.19 -11.40 7.85
N GLN A 168 10.42 -11.77 9.12
CA GLN A 168 11.50 -11.17 9.89
C GLN A 168 12.88 -11.59 9.33
N VAL A 169 13.74 -10.60 9.05
CA VAL A 169 15.11 -10.80 8.58
C VAL A 169 16.09 -10.01 9.45
N LYS A 170 17.40 -10.28 9.33
CA LYS A 170 18.42 -9.66 10.19
C LYS A 170 18.42 -8.12 10.23
N LYS A 171 17.88 -7.46 9.21
CA LYS A 171 17.91 -6.00 9.03
C LYS A 171 16.52 -5.36 8.97
N GLY A 172 15.49 -6.04 9.44
CA GLY A 172 14.12 -5.54 9.48
C GLY A 172 13.12 -6.58 9.01
N ILE A 173 12.13 -6.17 8.23
CA ILE A 173 11.11 -7.05 7.66
C ILE A 173 11.29 -7.10 6.15
N GLU A 174 11.44 -8.31 5.59
CA GLU A 174 11.29 -8.52 4.16
C GLU A 174 9.81 -8.54 3.82
N VAL A 175 9.40 -7.63 2.95
CA VAL A 175 8.04 -7.53 2.42
C VAL A 175 8.08 -7.97 0.96
N ARG A 176 7.50 -9.13 0.68
CA ARG A 176 7.30 -9.64 -0.67
C ARG A 176 5.92 -9.19 -1.17
N SER A 177 5.88 -8.55 -2.33
CA SER A 177 4.64 -8.17 -3.01
C SER A 177 4.46 -9.10 -4.21
N ILE A 178 3.31 -9.77 -4.26
CA ILE A 178 2.94 -10.70 -5.32
C ILE A 178 1.62 -10.23 -5.91
N ARG A 179 1.57 -10.13 -7.24
CA ARG A 179 0.33 -9.90 -7.98
C ARG A 179 0.23 -10.86 -9.16
N LYS A 180 -0.92 -11.50 -9.28
CA LYS A 180 -1.29 -12.34 -10.43
C LYS A 180 -2.11 -11.53 -11.43
N GLY A 181 -2.23 -12.03 -12.66
CA GLY A 181 -3.05 -11.41 -13.70
C GLY A 181 -2.72 -12.00 -15.07
N GLN A 182 -3.74 -12.18 -15.89
CA GLN A 182 -3.63 -12.66 -17.28
C GLN A 182 -4.78 -12.03 -18.08
N PHE A 183 -4.43 -11.32 -19.15
CA PHE A 183 -5.33 -10.44 -19.90
C PHE A 183 -5.33 -10.70 -21.41
N ASP A 184 -4.66 -11.77 -21.86
CA ASP A 184 -4.53 -12.16 -23.26
C ASP A 184 -3.89 -11.07 -24.16
N SER A 185 -2.99 -10.29 -23.58
CA SER A 185 -2.17 -9.29 -24.28
C SER A 185 -0.74 -9.32 -23.77
N ALA A 186 0.20 -9.55 -24.70
CA ALA A 186 1.60 -9.87 -24.36
C ALA A 186 2.27 -8.84 -23.44
N ARG A 187 2.02 -7.54 -23.64
CA ARG A 187 2.71 -6.47 -22.91
C ARG A 187 2.22 -6.35 -21.47
N ILE A 188 0.90 -6.33 -21.25
CA ILE A 188 0.34 -6.34 -19.90
C ILE A 188 0.60 -7.69 -19.19
N ASP A 189 0.54 -8.83 -19.89
CA ASP A 189 0.82 -10.15 -19.31
C ASP A 189 2.29 -10.29 -18.87
N GLU A 190 3.22 -9.61 -19.54
CA GLU A 190 4.63 -9.56 -19.15
C GLU A 190 4.87 -8.67 -17.93
N HIS A 191 4.18 -7.54 -17.82
CA HIS A 191 4.55 -6.49 -16.88
C HIS A 191 3.61 -6.34 -15.67
N TYR A 192 2.32 -6.68 -15.79
CA TYR A 192 1.36 -6.53 -14.71
C TYR A 192 1.56 -7.51 -13.55
N PRO A 193 1.64 -8.84 -13.80
CA PRO A 193 1.97 -9.77 -12.73
C PRO A 193 3.39 -9.51 -12.23
N HIS A 194 3.59 -9.67 -10.94
CA HIS A 194 4.90 -9.44 -10.33
C HIS A 194 5.09 -10.28 -9.07
N ASP A 195 6.36 -10.46 -8.73
CA ASP A 195 6.82 -11.13 -7.53
C ASP A 195 8.21 -10.55 -7.20
N TYR A 196 8.24 -9.61 -6.26
CA TYR A 196 9.47 -8.97 -5.81
C TYR A 196 9.44 -8.79 -4.29
N SER A 197 10.60 -8.55 -3.69
CA SER A 197 10.73 -8.28 -2.26
C SER A 197 11.54 -7.02 -2.01
N VAL A 198 11.19 -6.31 -0.93
CA VAL A 198 11.95 -5.17 -0.39
C VAL A 198 12.13 -5.37 1.11
N VAL A 199 13.27 -4.93 1.65
CA VAL A 199 13.50 -4.98 3.11
C VAL A 199 13.22 -3.59 3.68
N VAL A 200 12.24 -3.50 4.58
CA VAL A 200 11.93 -2.26 5.32
C VAL A 200 12.58 -2.33 6.71
N PRO A 201 13.21 -1.24 7.19
CA PRO A 201 13.85 -1.19 8.50
C PRO A 201 12.81 -1.04 9.62
N ALA A 202 11.99 -2.07 9.83
CA ALA A 202 10.97 -2.16 10.87
C ALA A 202 11.34 -3.19 11.94
N GLY A 203 10.74 -3.06 13.12
CA GLY A 203 10.80 -4.07 14.18
C GLY A 203 9.90 -5.28 13.89
N ASP A 204 9.75 -6.15 14.88
CA ASP A 204 8.86 -7.32 14.87
C ASP A 204 7.41 -6.99 15.26
N GLU A 205 7.21 -5.89 15.97
CA GLU A 205 5.90 -5.27 16.18
C GLU A 205 5.56 -4.32 15.03
N LEU A 206 4.48 -4.62 14.32
CA LEU A 206 4.06 -3.93 13.11
C LEU A 206 2.65 -3.38 13.27
N HIS A 207 2.46 -2.13 12.88
CA HIS A 207 1.12 -1.57 12.67
C HIS A 207 0.78 -1.63 11.19
N LEU A 208 -0.26 -2.37 10.81
CA LEU A 208 -0.67 -2.57 9.43
C LEU A 208 -1.99 -1.85 9.15
N GLU A 209 -2.06 -1.10 8.05
CA GLU A 209 -3.32 -0.59 7.52
C GLU A 209 -3.47 -1.02 6.05
N ILE A 210 -4.60 -1.63 5.70
CA ILE A 210 -4.88 -2.12 4.35
C ILE A 210 -6.18 -1.47 3.90
N LEU A 211 -6.16 -0.84 2.73
CA LEU A 211 -7.36 -0.35 2.04
C LEU A 211 -7.52 -1.16 0.74
N VAL A 212 -8.61 -1.90 0.65
CA VAL A 212 -9.05 -2.61 -0.55
C VAL A 212 -10.25 -1.86 -1.12
N ASP A 213 -10.25 -1.66 -2.43
CA ASP A 213 -11.37 -1.16 -3.24
C ASP A 213 -11.51 -2.09 -4.47
N ALA A 214 -12.59 -1.96 -5.22
CA ALA A 214 -12.96 -2.84 -6.34
C ALA A 214 -11.85 -3.05 -7.40
N GLY A 215 -10.90 -2.12 -7.50
CA GLY A 215 -9.80 -2.18 -8.47
C GLY A 215 -8.42 -1.89 -7.89
N SER A 216 -8.25 -1.90 -6.57
CA SER A 216 -6.98 -1.50 -5.96
C SER A 216 -6.77 -1.99 -4.54
N VAL A 217 -5.50 -2.07 -4.18
CA VAL A 217 -5.01 -2.30 -2.84
C VAL A 217 -3.98 -1.25 -2.48
N GLU A 218 -4.15 -0.61 -1.34
CA GLU A 218 -3.18 0.27 -0.75
C GLU A 218 -2.83 -0.19 0.68
N PHE A 219 -1.57 -0.56 0.88
CA PHE A 219 -1.07 -1.17 2.11
C PHE A 219 -0.03 -0.25 2.77
N LEU A 220 -0.24 0.10 4.04
CA LEU A 220 0.66 0.90 4.86
C LEU A 220 1.20 0.06 6.00
N ILE A 221 2.48 0.26 6.29
CA ILE A 221 3.19 -0.36 7.42
C ILE A 221 3.69 0.75 8.34
N ASN A 222 3.60 0.49 9.65
CA ASN A 222 4.04 1.35 10.74
C ASN A 222 3.47 2.77 10.64
N ARG A 223 2.14 2.88 10.59
CA ARG A 223 1.41 4.17 10.56
C ARG A 223 1.85 5.06 9.39
N GLY A 224 2.24 4.42 8.29
CA GLY A 224 2.60 5.08 7.04
C GLY A 224 4.09 5.33 6.81
N GLU A 225 4.98 4.74 7.60
CA GLU A 225 6.42 4.80 7.31
C GLU A 225 6.78 4.14 5.97
N PHE A 226 6.03 3.09 5.60
CA PHE A 226 6.17 2.41 4.31
C PHE A 226 4.80 2.20 3.68
N SER A 227 4.72 2.29 2.35
CA SER A 227 3.48 2.13 1.61
C SER A 227 3.68 1.29 0.35
N PHE A 228 2.64 0.57 -0.05
CA PHE A 228 2.54 -0.19 -1.29
C PHE A 228 1.18 0.07 -1.92
N THR A 229 1.17 0.62 -3.14
CA THR A 229 -0.04 0.81 -3.93
C THR A 229 0.00 -0.04 -5.19
N ASN A 230 -1.03 -0.87 -5.37
CA ASN A 230 -1.19 -1.75 -6.51
C ASN A 230 -2.63 -1.68 -7.04
N LEU A 231 -2.80 -1.57 -8.35
CA LEU A 231 -4.05 -1.91 -9.03
C LEU A 231 -4.34 -3.40 -8.86
N ALA A 232 -5.63 -3.76 -8.84
CA ALA A 232 -6.14 -5.13 -8.81
C ALA A 232 -7.27 -5.29 -9.85
N PHE A 233 -7.34 -6.42 -10.52
CA PHE A 233 -8.42 -6.79 -11.46
C PHE A 233 -8.96 -8.18 -11.14
N ALA A 234 -9.30 -8.38 -9.86
CA ALA A 234 -9.76 -9.66 -9.34
C ALA A 234 -11.04 -10.13 -10.05
N GLN A 235 -11.20 -11.44 -10.18
CA GLN A 235 -12.43 -12.01 -10.77
C GLN A 235 -13.65 -11.77 -9.88
N ASP A 236 -13.43 -11.79 -8.57
CA ASP A 236 -14.41 -11.42 -7.55
C ASP A 236 -13.93 -10.13 -6.86
N THR A 237 -14.69 -9.06 -7.05
CA THR A 237 -14.39 -7.73 -6.54
C THR A 237 -14.88 -7.51 -5.09
N GLU A 238 -15.49 -8.51 -4.45
CA GLU A 238 -15.79 -8.44 -3.02
C GLU A 238 -14.50 -8.36 -2.21
N ALA A 239 -14.39 -7.30 -1.41
CA ALA A 239 -13.19 -7.06 -0.63
C ALA A 239 -13.05 -8.09 0.50
N SER A 240 -11.90 -8.74 0.54
CA SER A 240 -11.56 -9.74 1.56
C SER A 240 -10.07 -9.73 1.84
N CYS A 241 -9.71 -10.12 3.06
CA CYS A 241 -8.32 -10.20 3.51
C CYS A 241 -8.13 -11.44 4.39
N LEU A 242 -7.29 -12.37 3.93
CA LEU A 242 -6.85 -13.54 4.67
C LEU A 242 -5.46 -13.30 5.24
N LEU A 243 -5.35 -13.30 6.56
CA LEU A 243 -4.10 -13.22 7.31
C LEU A 243 -3.73 -14.64 7.77
N GLU A 244 -2.55 -15.12 7.43
CA GLU A 244 -2.07 -16.44 7.86
C GLU A 244 -0.60 -16.40 8.26
N VAL A 245 -0.19 -17.22 9.22
CA VAL A 245 1.22 -17.45 9.54
C VAL A 245 1.64 -18.86 9.17
N ASN A 246 2.85 -18.99 8.61
CA ASN A 246 3.39 -20.28 8.19
C ASN A 246 3.71 -21.23 9.36
N GLN A 247 3.94 -20.69 10.57
CA GLN A 247 4.23 -21.45 11.78
C GLN A 247 3.81 -20.66 13.03
N GLY A 248 3.73 -21.34 14.18
CA GLY A 248 3.32 -20.71 15.44
C GLY A 248 1.84 -20.31 15.46
N GLU A 249 1.53 -19.25 16.21
CA GLU A 249 0.20 -18.64 16.29
C GLU A 249 0.24 -17.23 15.71
N LEU A 250 -0.88 -16.80 15.11
CA LEU A 250 -1.04 -15.44 14.61
C LEU A 250 -1.39 -14.51 15.78
N HIS A 251 -0.45 -13.65 16.17
CA HIS A 251 -0.65 -12.67 17.24
C HIS A 251 -1.15 -11.33 16.68
N LEU A 252 -2.48 -11.15 16.70
CA LEU A 252 -3.18 -9.93 16.28
C LEU A 252 -3.72 -9.16 17.48
N GLN A 253 -3.55 -7.84 17.47
CA GLN A 253 -4.13 -6.91 18.44
C GLN A 253 -4.75 -5.70 17.74
N ASN A 254 -5.65 -5.01 18.45
CA ASN A 254 -6.27 -3.74 18.00
C ASN A 254 -6.89 -3.79 16.59
N LEU A 255 -7.32 -4.98 16.15
CA LEU A 255 -7.94 -5.17 14.84
C LEU A 255 -9.23 -4.37 14.73
N THR A 256 -9.30 -3.54 13.70
CA THR A 256 -10.47 -2.75 13.32
C THR A 256 -10.71 -2.89 11.83
N THR A 257 -11.95 -3.19 11.45
CA THR A 257 -12.41 -3.24 10.06
C THR A 257 -13.44 -2.15 9.82
N LYS A 258 -13.42 -1.54 8.63
CA LYS A 258 -14.41 -0.56 8.18
C LYS A 258 -14.79 -0.84 6.73
N SER A 259 -16.04 -0.57 6.40
CA SER A 259 -16.62 -0.67 5.04
C SER A 259 -17.24 0.67 4.64
N LEU A 260 -17.64 0.81 3.38
CA LEU A 260 -18.24 2.05 2.87
C LEU A 260 -19.60 2.29 3.56
N ALA A 261 -19.83 3.51 4.04
CA ALA A 261 -21.09 3.85 4.68
C ALA A 261 -22.24 3.87 3.65
N GLY A 262 -23.31 3.13 3.92
CA GLY A 262 -24.52 3.13 3.10
C GLY A 262 -24.50 2.25 1.85
N GLU A 263 -23.53 1.35 1.69
CA GLU A 263 -23.68 0.19 0.80
C GLU A 263 -24.69 -0.79 1.43
N GLU A 264 -25.97 -0.68 1.07
CA GLU A 264 -26.94 -1.76 1.30
C GLU A 264 -26.88 -2.77 0.13
N GLU A 265 -27.06 -4.07 0.43
CA GLU A 265 -27.09 -5.17 -0.53
C GLU A 265 -27.95 -4.83 -1.77
N GLN A 266 -27.36 -4.93 -2.97
CA GLN A 266 -28.13 -5.05 -4.22
C GLN A 266 -28.44 -6.50 -4.54
#